data_AF-A0A7H4PAK1-F1
#
_entry.id   AF-A0A7H4PAK1-F1
#
_cell.length_a   1.000
_cell.length_b   1.000
_cell.length_c   1.000
_cell.angle_alpha   90.00
_cell.angle_beta   90.00
_cell.angle_gamma   90.00
#
_symmetry.space_group_name_H-M   'P 1'
#
loop_
_entity.id
_entity.type
_entity.pdbx_description
1 polymer ?
#
loop_
_entity_poly.entity_id
_entity_poly.type
_entity_poly.pdbx_seq_one_letter_code
_entity_poly.pdbx_strand_id
1 'polypeptide(L)'
;MKYKKLVAGMLLLAGCQMAQAEQIGSVDTVFKFLGPDHKIVVEAFDDPDVQNVTCYISRAKTGGIKGGLGLAEDTSDAAISCQQVGPIELADKIKKR
;
A
#
# COMPACT_ATOMS: atom_id res chain seq x y z
N MET A 1 -10.07 -16.63 -36.92
CA MET A 1 -10.84 -15.96 -35.83
C MET A 1 -10.48 -16.41 -34.42
N LYS A 2 -10.04 -17.66 -34.17
CA LYS A 2 -9.63 -18.15 -32.84
C LYS A 2 -8.43 -17.39 -32.24
N TYR A 3 -7.45 -17.05 -33.07
CA TYR A 3 -6.22 -16.33 -32.67
C TYR A 3 -6.48 -14.89 -32.22
N LYS A 4 -7.46 -14.19 -32.80
CA LYS A 4 -7.84 -12.83 -32.36
C LYS A 4 -8.41 -12.81 -30.93
N LYS A 5 -9.16 -13.85 -30.55
CA LYS A 5 -9.69 -14.00 -29.17
C LYS A 5 -8.59 -14.32 -28.15
N LEU A 6 -7.59 -15.10 -28.56
CA LEU A 6 -6.42 -15.41 -27.72
C LEU A 6 -5.54 -14.17 -27.48
N VAL A 7 -5.28 -13.38 -28.52
CA VAL A 7 -4.52 -12.14 -28.41
C VAL A 7 -5.24 -11.11 -27.53
N ALA A 8 -6.56 -10.99 -27.66
CA ALA A 8 -7.36 -10.09 -26.81
C ALA A 8 -7.35 -10.50 -25.33
N GLY A 9 -7.39 -11.80 -25.02
CA GLY A 9 -7.29 -12.30 -23.64
C GLY A 9 -5.93 -12.05 -23.00
N MET A 10 -4.85 -12.16 -23.77
CA MET A 10 -3.48 -11.92 -23.31
C MET A 10 -3.19 -10.44 -23.05
N LEU A 11 -3.81 -9.52 -23.80
CA LEU A 11 -3.73 -8.08 -23.57
C LEU A 11 -4.46 -7.61 -22.31
N LEU A 12 -5.55 -8.28 -21.91
CA LEU A 12 -6.30 -7.94 -20.69
C LEU A 12 -5.56 -8.31 -19.40
N LEU A 13 -4.73 -9.36 -19.42
CA LEU A 13 -3.92 -9.78 -18.27
C LEU A 13 -2.72 -8.85 -18.00
N ALA A 14 -2.23 -8.15 -19.02
CA ALA A 14 -1.12 -7.21 -18.89
C ALA A 14 -1.51 -5.85 -18.27
N GLY A 15 -2.81 -5.55 -18.17
CA GLY A 15 -3.32 -4.27 -17.68
C GLY A 15 -3.54 -4.19 -16.16
N CYS A 16 -3.37 -5.28 -15.41
CA CYS A 16 -3.45 -5.25 -13.96
C CYS A 16 -2.17 -4.65 -13.38
N GLN A 17 -2.07 -3.31 -13.39
CA GLN A 17 -1.11 -2.61 -12.55
C GLN A 17 -1.50 -2.86 -11.09
N MET A 18 -0.77 -3.75 -10.42
CA MET A 18 -0.88 -3.92 -8.98
C MET A 18 -0.50 -2.59 -8.34
N ALA A 19 -1.48 -1.88 -7.76
CA ALA A 19 -1.20 -0.78 -6.84
C ALA A 19 -0.51 -1.39 -5.61
N GLN A 20 0.82 -1.44 -5.65
CA GLN A 20 1.64 -1.80 -4.50
C GLN A 20 1.93 -0.50 -3.76
N ALA A 21 1.50 -0.41 -2.50
CA ALA A 21 1.97 0.65 -1.63
C ALA A 21 3.47 0.48 -1.46
N GLU A 22 4.23 1.53 -1.73
CA GLU A 22 5.68 1.46 -1.68
C GLU A 22 6.13 1.53 -0.23
N GLN A 23 6.77 0.47 0.26
CA GLN A 23 7.35 0.48 1.58
C GLN A 23 8.59 1.38 1.59
N ILE A 24 8.52 2.49 2.32
CA ILE A 24 9.62 3.44 2.48
C ILE A 24 10.63 2.92 3.50
N GLY A 25 10.12 2.27 4.56
CA GLY A 25 10.96 1.73 5.61
C GLY A 25 10.18 1.06 6.72
N SER A 26 10.91 0.62 7.74
CA SER A 26 10.35 0.09 8.97
C SER A 26 11.24 0.36 10.16
N VAL A 27 10.64 0.51 11.33
CA VAL A 27 11.34 0.62 12.61
C VAL A 27 10.88 -0.51 13.52
N ASP A 28 11.83 -1.26 14.09
CA ASP A 28 11.50 -2.34 15.02
C ASP A 28 11.17 -1.76 16.41
N THR A 29 10.10 -2.24 17.03
CA THR A 29 9.57 -1.73 18.29
C THR A 29 9.82 -2.68 19.46
N VAL A 30 9.71 -4.00 19.23
CA VAL A 30 9.89 -5.01 20.26
C VAL A 30 10.59 -6.23 19.69
N PHE A 31 11.73 -6.57 20.31
CA PHE A 31 12.51 -7.74 19.97
C PHE A 31 11.77 -9.06 20.26
N LYS A 32 11.88 -10.01 19.33
CA LYS A 32 11.41 -11.38 19.47
C LYS A 32 12.59 -12.33 19.29
N PHE A 33 12.83 -13.16 20.30
CA PHE A 33 13.90 -14.15 20.25
C PHE A 33 13.69 -15.21 19.14
N LEU A 34 12.44 -15.53 18.81
CA LEU A 34 12.07 -16.48 17.77
C LEU A 34 11.10 -15.85 16.76
N GLY A 35 11.59 -15.64 15.54
CA GLY A 35 10.86 -15.01 14.44
C GLY A 35 11.13 -13.50 14.31
N PRO A 36 10.46 -12.81 13.37
CA PRO A 36 10.69 -11.37 13.14
C PRO A 36 10.31 -10.51 14.34
N ASP A 37 10.91 -9.34 14.48
CA ASP A 37 10.50 -8.39 15.52
C ASP A 37 9.15 -7.75 15.20
N HIS A 38 8.47 -7.28 16.25
CA HIS A 38 7.39 -6.32 16.05
C HIS A 38 7.98 -5.06 15.45
N LYS A 39 7.29 -4.49 14.47
CA LYS A 39 7.78 -3.31 13.75
C LYS A 39 6.65 -2.39 13.37
N ILE A 40 6.97 -1.12 13.15
CA ILE A 40 6.09 -0.17 12.48
C ILE A 40 6.62 -0.03 11.06
N VAL A 41 5.78 -0.30 10.07
CA VAL A 41 6.09 -0.16 8.66
C VAL A 41 5.50 1.15 8.16
N VAL A 42 6.29 1.91 7.38
CA VAL A 42 5.85 3.14 6.73
C VAL A 42 5.75 2.89 5.23
N GLU A 43 4.57 3.15 4.67
CA GLU A 43 4.28 2.99 3.24
C GLU A 43 3.80 4.32 2.65
N ALA A 44 4.19 4.58 1.40
CA ALA A 44 3.67 5.68 0.59
C ALA A 44 2.64 5.16 -0.42
N PHE A 45 1.60 5.95 -0.63
CA PHE A 45 0.68 5.80 -1.75
C PHE A 45 0.15 7.17 -2.18
N ASP A 46 -0.15 7.32 -3.46
CA ASP A 46 -0.75 8.55 -3.98
C ASP A 46 -2.28 8.51 -3.85
N ASP A 47 -2.87 9.66 -3.52
CA ASP A 47 -4.32 9.80 -3.43
C ASP A 47 -4.93 9.89 -4.85
N PRO A 48 -5.81 8.95 -5.26
CA PRO A 48 -6.41 8.98 -6.61
C PRO A 48 -7.40 10.13 -6.82
N ASP A 49 -7.87 10.76 -5.74
CA ASP A 49 -8.92 11.78 -5.76
C ASP A 49 -8.34 13.20 -5.71
N VAL A 50 -7.12 13.31 -5.20
CA VAL A 50 -6.35 14.54 -5.07
C VAL A 50 -4.98 14.33 -5.72
N GLN A 51 -4.87 14.70 -7.00
CA GLN A 51 -3.63 14.50 -7.74
C GLN A 51 -2.48 15.30 -7.09
N ASN A 52 -1.27 14.74 -7.16
CA ASN A 52 -0.03 15.30 -6.61
C ASN A 52 -0.04 15.43 -5.06
N VAL A 53 -0.79 14.55 -4.39
CA VAL A 53 -0.71 14.35 -2.94
C VAL A 53 -0.31 12.90 -2.67
N THR A 54 0.76 12.73 -1.90
CA THR A 54 1.25 11.43 -1.44
C THR A 54 0.94 11.27 0.04
N CYS A 55 0.32 10.16 0.40
CA CYS A 55 0.00 9.80 1.76
C CYS A 55 0.98 8.76 2.30
N TYR A 56 1.52 9.07 3.47
CA TYR A 56 2.40 8.21 4.25
C TYR A 56 1.57 7.56 5.35
N ILE A 57 1.47 6.23 5.34
CA ILE A 57 0.78 5.46 6.37
C ILE A 57 1.79 4.68 7.19
N SER A 58 1.75 4.87 8.51
CA SER A 58 2.44 4.01 9.46
C SER A 58 1.47 2.96 9.97
N ARG A 59 1.87 1.68 9.96
CA ARG A 59 1.09 0.56 10.50
C ARG A 59 1.96 -0.35 11.34
N ALA A 60 1.45 -0.78 12.49
CA ALA A 60 2.10 -1.82 13.28
C ALA A 60 1.97 -3.18 12.59
N LYS A 61 3.06 -3.95 12.57
CA LYS A 61 3.10 -5.35 12.13
C LYS A 61 3.51 -6.25 13.27
N THR A 62 2.75 -7.33 13.44
CA THR A 62 3.00 -8.33 14.47
C THR A 62 4.18 -9.22 14.08
N GLY A 63 5.18 -9.30 14.94
CA GLY A 63 6.33 -10.18 14.81
C GLY A 63 6.12 -11.57 15.44
N GLY A 64 7.21 -12.30 15.62
CA GLY A 64 7.28 -13.66 16.13
C GLY A 64 6.96 -14.70 15.08
N ILE A 65 6.96 -15.98 15.47
CA ILE A 65 6.71 -17.11 14.56
C ILE A 65 5.38 -16.95 13.80
N LYS A 66 4.30 -16.54 14.49
CA LYS A 66 2.99 -16.31 13.85
C LYS A 66 3.03 -15.14 12.87
N GLY A 67 3.71 -14.06 13.23
CA GLY A 67 3.90 -12.88 12.38
C GLY A 67 4.70 -13.18 11.12
N GLY A 68 5.81 -13.90 11.27
CA GLY A 68 6.64 -14.32 10.14
C GLY A 68 5.94 -15.29 9.18
N LEU A 69 4.95 -16.05 9.65
CA LEU A 69 4.11 -16.92 8.83
C LEU A 69 2.87 -16.21 8.25
N GLY A 70 2.65 -14.93 8.57
CA GLY A 70 1.46 -14.18 8.13
C GLY A 70 0.15 -14.67 8.75
N LEU A 71 0.23 -15.40 9.87
CA LEU A 71 -0.93 -15.92 10.61
C LEU A 71 -1.28 -15.07 11.83
N ALA A 72 -0.45 -14.06 12.12
CA ALA A 72 -0.74 -13.12 13.18
C ALA A 72 -1.65 -12.01 12.67
N GLU A 73 -2.56 -11.58 13.55
CA GLU A 73 -3.31 -10.35 13.37
C GLU A 73 -2.43 -9.17 13.74
N ASP A 74 -2.41 -8.16 12.88
CA ASP A 74 -1.74 -6.89 13.13
C ASP A 74 -2.61 -6.02 14.04
N THR A 75 -2.00 -5.18 14.88
CA THR A 75 -2.77 -4.29 15.74
C THR A 75 -3.41 -3.16 14.93
N SER A 76 -4.50 -2.60 15.43
CA SER A 76 -5.20 -1.48 14.77
C SER A 76 -4.49 -0.13 14.93
N ASP A 77 -3.22 -0.13 15.35
CA ASP A 77 -2.40 1.07 15.51
C ASP A 77 -1.88 1.51 14.13
N ALA A 78 -2.55 2.51 13.57
CA ALA A 78 -2.16 3.13 12.31
C ALA A 78 -2.32 4.65 12.36
N ALA A 79 -1.41 5.35 11.69
CA ALA A 79 -1.52 6.78 11.46
C ALA A 79 -1.26 7.09 10.00
N ILE A 80 -1.92 8.13 9.48
CA ILE A 80 -1.80 8.57 8.09
C ILE A 80 -1.47 10.07 8.05
N SER A 81 -0.54 10.45 7.19
CA SER A 81 -0.17 11.84 6.94
C SER A 81 -0.01 12.05 5.43
N CYS A 82 -0.82 12.94 4.86
CA CYS A 82 -0.78 13.26 3.43
C CYS A 82 -0.05 14.58 3.20
N GLN A 83 0.85 14.59 2.22
CA GLN A 83 1.70 15.73 1.90
C GLN A 83 1.57 16.09 0.42
N GLN A 84 1.54 17.39 0.15
CA GLN A 84 1.53 17.92 -1.20
C GLN A 84 2.93 17.78 -1.82
N VAL A 85 3.03 17.05 -2.92
CA VAL A 85 4.30 16.84 -3.65
C VAL A 85 4.36 17.62 -4.97
N GLY A 86 3.24 18.20 -5.41
CA GLY A 86 3.14 19.04 -6.60
C GLY A 86 1.86 19.90 -6.60
N PRO A 87 1.53 20.57 -7.72
CA PRO A 87 0.30 21.36 -7.82
C PRO A 87 -0.94 20.52 -7.58
N ILE A 88 -1.78 20.87 -6.60
CA ILE A 88 -2.98 20.09 -6.27
C ILE A 88 -4.01 20.25 -7.38
N GLU A 89 -4.45 19.13 -7.95
CA GLU A 89 -5.61 19.08 -8.83
C GLU A 89 -6.69 18.18 -8.24
N LEU A 90 -7.83 18.77 -7.88
CA LEU A 90 -8.96 18.03 -7.34
C LEU A 90 -9.75 17.35 -8.47
N ALA A 91 -10.08 16.08 -8.27
CA ALA A 91 -11.02 15.37 -9.15
C ALA A 91 -12.39 16.04 -9.15
N ASP A 92 -13.12 15.95 -10.27
CA ASP A 92 -14.42 16.60 -10.45
C ASP A 92 -15.47 16.19 -9.40
N LYS A 93 -15.33 14.99 -8.84
CA LYS A 93 -16.20 14.48 -7.77
C LYS A 93 -16.05 15.27 -6.46
N ILE A 94 -14.86 15.81 -6.17
CA ILE A 94 -14.59 16.61 -4.97
C ILE A 94 -15.03 18.06 -5.23
N LYS A 95 -14.76 18.60 -6.42
CA LYS A 95 -15.08 20.00 -6.78
C LYS A 95 -16.58 20.34 -6.74
N LYS A 96 -17.46 19.34 -6.89
CA LYS A 96 -18.92 19.52 -6.97
C LYS A 96 -19.64 19.26 -5.63
N ARG A 97 -18.91 19.00 -4.56
CA ARG A 97 -19.44 18.77 -3.22
C ARG A 97 -19.49 20.07 -2.43
#